data_AF-A0A396HH68-F1
#
_entry.id   AF-A0A396HH68-F1
#
_cell.length_a   1.000
_cell.length_b   1.000
_cell.length_c   1.000
_cell.angle_alpha   90.00
_cell.angle_beta   90.00
_cell.angle_gamma   90.00
#
_symmetry.space_group_name_H-M   'P 1'
#
loop_
_entity.id
_entity.type
_entity.pdbx_description
1 polymer ?
#
loop_
_entity_poly.entity_id
_entity_poly.type
_entity_poly.pdbx_seq_one_letter_code
_entity_poly.pdbx_strand_id
1 'polypeptide(L)'
;MATSSSIPESSNMQEVVPTYEIKERTMSLEEWDLKIQTENPVDFTSLAFHGCDIRRFYEAQGLMDYFNMLNRPTYQTLVRHFWVRASVYNKESVKLEETEKILINPTLEGKSREEMGLEPFVCTEIRSSIMGIPVHI
;
A
#
# COMPACT_ATOMS: atom_id res chain seq x y z
N MET A 1 -10.41 -55.73 26.99
CA MET A 1 -10.24 -55.13 25.65
C MET A 1 -10.23 -53.63 25.81
N ALA A 2 -9.09 -52.99 25.62
CA ALA A 2 -8.97 -51.54 25.58
C ALA A 2 -8.11 -51.20 24.35
N THR A 3 -8.76 -50.63 23.36
CA THR A 3 -8.18 -50.32 22.04
C THR A 3 -7.40 -49.03 22.15
N SER A 4 -6.08 -49.06 21.90
CA SER A 4 -5.26 -47.87 21.72
C SER A 4 -5.51 -47.29 20.33
N SER A 5 -5.97 -46.04 20.26
CA SER A 5 -6.05 -45.28 19.01
C SER A 5 -5.06 -44.13 19.08
N SER A 6 -3.92 -44.28 18.40
CA SER A 6 -2.96 -43.21 18.15
C SER A 6 -3.47 -42.32 17.01
N ILE A 7 -3.82 -41.07 17.33
CA ILE A 7 -4.10 -40.04 16.34
C ILE A 7 -2.75 -39.58 15.74
N PRO A 8 -2.62 -39.44 14.41
CA PRO A 8 -1.38 -38.97 13.81
C PRO A 8 -1.16 -37.49 14.13
N GLU A 9 0.06 -37.14 14.52
CA GLU A 9 0.50 -35.76 14.69
C GLU A 9 0.28 -34.99 13.37
N SER A 10 -0.65 -34.03 13.39
CA SER A 10 -0.80 -33.09 12.29
C SER A 10 0.44 -32.20 12.25
N SER A 11 1.14 -32.23 11.12
CA SER A 11 2.20 -31.29 10.78
C SER A 11 1.77 -29.87 11.13
N ASN A 12 2.49 -29.27 12.09
CA ASN A 12 2.32 -27.89 12.50
C ASN A 12 2.67 -27.01 11.29
N MET A 13 1.68 -26.63 10.49
CA MET A 13 1.81 -25.53 9.55
C MET A 13 2.00 -24.29 10.43
N GLN A 14 3.25 -23.86 10.59
CA GLN A 14 3.52 -22.53 11.12
C GLN A 14 2.89 -21.55 10.14
N GLU A 15 1.67 -21.09 10.45
CA GLU A 15 1.17 -19.83 9.91
C GLU A 15 2.24 -18.78 10.25
N VAL A 16 2.96 -18.34 9.22
CA VAL A 16 3.85 -17.19 9.32
C VAL A 16 2.94 -16.00 9.58
N VAL A 17 2.71 -15.70 10.86
CA VAL A 17 1.98 -14.50 11.26
C VAL A 17 2.80 -13.31 10.74
N PRO A 18 2.29 -12.52 9.79
CA PRO A 18 3.03 -11.37 9.29
C PRO A 18 3.27 -10.43 10.47
N THR A 19 4.54 -10.16 10.75
CA THR A 19 4.89 -9.21 11.80
C THR A 19 4.54 -7.82 11.26
N TYR A 20 3.48 -7.22 11.80
CA TYR A 20 3.02 -5.88 11.42
C TYR A 20 3.98 -4.84 11.99
N GLU A 21 5.09 -4.60 11.29
CA GLU A 21 6.05 -3.57 11.66
C GLU A 21 5.75 -2.26 10.95
N ILE A 22 5.58 -1.19 11.73
CA ILE A 22 5.38 0.15 11.19
C ILE A 22 6.72 0.61 10.61
N LYS A 23 6.76 0.77 9.29
CA LYS A 23 7.91 1.35 8.59
C LYS A 23 8.27 2.72 9.17
N GLU A 24 9.56 3.01 9.23
CA GLU A 24 10.06 4.32 9.66
C GLU A 24 9.61 5.43 8.70
N ARG A 25 9.55 6.66 9.23
CA ARG A 25 9.17 7.84 8.46
C ARG A 25 10.30 8.21 7.50
N THR A 26 9.95 8.43 6.25
CA THR A 26 10.89 8.90 5.22
C THR A 26 10.86 10.43 5.11
N MET A 27 9.73 11.05 5.44
CA MET A 27 9.59 12.51 5.46
C MET A 27 9.90 13.08 6.86
N SER A 28 10.43 14.30 6.89
CA SER A 28 10.67 15.05 8.15
C SER A 28 9.42 15.69 8.73
N LEU A 29 8.35 15.82 7.93
CA LEU A 29 7.07 16.40 8.35
C LEU A 29 6.31 15.44 9.29
N GLU A 30 5.50 16.01 10.18
CA GLU A 30 4.53 15.23 10.92
C GLU A 30 3.33 14.85 10.04
N GLU A 31 2.65 13.76 10.39
CA GLU A 31 1.47 13.27 9.67
C GLU A 31 0.34 14.31 9.65
N TRP A 32 0.26 15.13 10.70
CA TRP A 32 -0.77 16.16 10.82
C TRP A 32 -0.48 17.42 10.00
N ASP A 33 0.79 17.68 9.70
CA ASP A 33 1.24 18.82 8.91
C ASP A 33 1.01 18.62 7.40
N LEU A 34 0.85 17.37 6.96
CA LEU A 34 0.55 17.06 5.57
C LEU A 34 -0.89 17.48 5.21
N LYS A 35 -1.00 18.57 4.46
CA LYS A 35 -2.28 19.08 3.94
C LYS A 35 -2.71 18.28 2.71
N ILE A 36 -3.76 17.48 2.87
CA ILE A 36 -4.36 16.73 1.76
C ILE A 36 -5.41 17.60 1.09
N GLN A 37 -5.24 17.84 -0.21
CA GLN A 37 -6.27 18.42 -1.06
C GLN A 37 -7.09 17.28 -1.66
N THR A 38 -8.40 17.32 -1.43
CA THR A 38 -9.35 16.37 -2.01
C THR A 38 -10.16 17.12 -3.04
N GLU A 39 -10.13 16.65 -4.28
CA GLU A 39 -10.95 17.17 -5.35
C GLU A 39 -12.16 16.26 -5.55
N ASN A 40 -13.32 16.85 -5.81
CA ASN A 40 -14.49 16.10 -6.24
C ASN A 40 -14.41 15.93 -7.76
N PRO A 41 -14.37 14.69 -8.29
CA PRO A 41 -14.35 14.46 -9.73
C PRO A 41 -15.46 15.19 -10.50
N VAL A 42 -16.64 15.34 -9.89
CA VAL A 42 -17.75 16.11 -10.47
C VAL A 42 -18.41 16.97 -9.40
N ASP A 43 -18.27 18.29 -9.52
CA ASP A 43 -18.96 19.26 -8.69
C ASP A 43 -20.04 20.00 -9.48
N PHE A 44 -21.28 19.53 -9.37
CA PHE A 44 -22.44 20.15 -10.01
C PHE A 44 -22.68 21.59 -9.52
N THR A 45 -22.23 21.96 -8.32
CA THR A 45 -22.42 23.30 -7.76
C THR A 45 -21.54 24.30 -8.49
N SER A 46 -20.25 23.99 -8.63
CA SER A 46 -19.30 24.81 -9.40
C SER A 46 -19.69 24.89 -10.87
N LEU A 47 -20.11 23.77 -11.48
CA LEU A 47 -20.56 23.76 -12.87
C LEU A 47 -21.78 24.67 -13.09
N ALA A 48 -22.78 24.60 -12.20
CA ALA A 48 -23.96 25.45 -12.28
C ALA A 48 -23.62 26.94 -12.10
N PHE A 49 -22.70 27.28 -11.19
CA PHE A 49 -22.21 28.65 -10.99
C PHE A 49 -21.60 29.24 -12.27
N HIS A 50 -20.91 28.43 -13.07
CA HIS A 50 -20.34 28.82 -14.36
C HIS A 50 -21.30 28.67 -15.55
N GLY A 51 -22.61 28.54 -15.30
CA GLY A 51 -23.64 28.47 -16.34
C GLY A 51 -23.80 27.09 -17.00
N CYS A 52 -23.16 26.06 -16.47
CA CYS A 52 -23.28 24.67 -16.93
C CYS A 52 -24.15 23.85 -15.96
N ASP A 53 -25.47 24.07 -15.97
CA ASP A 53 -26.40 23.27 -15.17
C ASP A 53 -26.77 21.96 -15.90
N ILE A 54 -25.90 20.96 -15.78
CA ILE A 54 -26.11 19.63 -16.37
C ILE A 54 -26.69 18.62 -15.38
N ARG A 55 -26.87 19.01 -14.11
CA ARG A 55 -27.30 18.11 -13.03
C ARG A 55 -28.62 17.42 -13.36
N ARG A 56 -29.58 18.18 -13.90
CA ARG A 56 -30.93 17.72 -14.24
C ARG A 56 -30.93 16.54 -15.23
N PHE A 57 -29.97 16.50 -16.17
CA PHE A 57 -29.86 15.41 -17.14
C PHE A 57 -29.42 14.10 -16.49
N TYR A 58 -28.51 14.17 -15.51
CA TYR A 58 -28.03 12.98 -14.80
C TYR A 58 -29.00 12.50 -13.72
N GLU A 59 -29.75 13.42 -13.10
CA GLU A 59 -30.86 13.07 -12.21
C GLU A 59 -31.96 12.31 -12.95
N ALA A 60 -32.35 12.76 -14.14
CA ALA A 60 -33.33 12.07 -14.98
C ALA A 60 -32.88 10.66 -15.40
N GLN A 61 -31.57 10.42 -15.48
CA GLN A 61 -30.98 9.12 -15.77
C GLN A 61 -30.77 8.24 -14.52
N GLY A 62 -31.05 8.76 -13.31
CA GLY A 62 -30.81 8.04 -12.07
C GLY A 62 -29.32 7.82 -11.75
N LEU A 63 -28.41 8.62 -12.33
CA LEU A 63 -26.96 8.45 -12.18
C LEU A 63 -26.39 9.16 -10.95
N MET A 64 -27.23 9.79 -10.11
CA MET A 64 -26.73 10.59 -9.00
C MET A 64 -26.01 9.79 -7.93
N ASP A 65 -26.42 8.54 -7.71
CA ASP A 65 -25.73 7.65 -6.78
C ASP A 65 -24.31 7.29 -7.26
N TYR A 66 -24.09 7.23 -8.57
CA TYR A 66 -22.76 7.02 -9.14
C TYR A 66 -21.83 8.20 -8.85
N PHE A 67 -22.28 9.43 -9.06
CA PHE A 67 -21.47 10.61 -8.73
C PHE A 67 -21.27 10.79 -7.21
N ASN A 68 -22.27 10.42 -6.41
CA ASN A 68 -22.14 10.37 -4.95
C ASN A 68 -21.10 9.34 -4.51
N MET A 69 -21.01 8.20 -5.19
CA MET A 69 -19.97 7.20 -4.97
C MET A 69 -18.58 7.74 -5.35
N LEU A 70 -18.45 8.44 -6.48
CA LEU A 70 -17.18 9.04 -6.91
C LEU A 70 -16.70 10.13 -5.95
N ASN A 71 -17.61 10.95 -5.43
CA ASN A 71 -17.31 12.04 -4.49
C ASN A 71 -17.31 11.58 -3.02
N ARG A 72 -17.17 10.27 -2.76
CA ARG A 72 -17.14 9.75 -1.38
C ARG A 72 -16.02 10.38 -0.55
N PRO A 73 -16.16 10.40 0.79
CA PRO A 73 -15.13 10.94 1.65
C PRO A 73 -13.80 10.23 1.40
N THR A 74 -12.75 11.04 1.21
CA THR A 74 -11.39 10.51 1.12
C THR A 74 -10.88 10.20 2.52
N TYR A 75 -10.29 9.02 2.70
CA TYR A 75 -9.65 8.63 3.96
C TYR A 75 -8.31 9.34 4.15
N GLN A 76 -8.37 10.63 4.49
CA GLN A 76 -7.18 11.49 4.58
C GLN A 76 -6.13 10.96 5.55
N THR A 77 -6.52 10.32 6.65
CA THR A 77 -5.58 9.70 7.61
C THR A 77 -4.75 8.61 6.96
N LEU A 78 -5.37 7.74 6.15
CA LEU A 78 -4.65 6.67 5.45
C LEU A 78 -3.67 7.26 4.42
N VAL A 79 -4.10 8.30 3.70
CA VAL A 79 -3.25 9.03 2.75
C VAL A 79 -2.04 9.64 3.45
N ARG A 80 -2.23 10.24 4.65
CA ARG A 80 -1.12 10.79 5.45
C ARG A 80 -0.15 9.70 5.90
N HIS A 81 -0.67 8.60 6.46
CA HIS A 81 0.16 7.49 6.91
C HIS A 81 0.99 6.90 5.76
N PHE A 82 0.37 6.76 4.59
CA PHE A 82 1.03 6.32 3.37
C PHE A 82 2.16 7.27 2.96
N TRP A 83 1.89 8.56 2.79
CA TRP A 83 2.88 9.47 2.22
C TRP A 83 4.08 9.74 3.13
N VAL A 84 3.87 9.82 4.44
CA VAL A 84 4.95 10.10 5.40
C VAL A 84 6.00 8.97 5.45
N ARG A 85 5.62 7.76 5.05
CA ARG A 85 6.46 6.54 5.02
C ARG A 85 6.78 6.04 3.61
N ALA A 86 6.31 6.76 2.59
CA ALA A 86 6.54 6.38 1.21
C ALA A 86 8.02 6.58 0.86
N SER A 87 8.61 5.57 0.24
CA SER A 87 9.93 5.65 -0.36
C SER A 87 9.89 5.13 -1.79
N VAL A 88 10.66 5.73 -2.67
CA VAL A 88 10.81 5.26 -4.05
C VAL A 88 11.75 4.05 -4.04
N TYR A 89 11.30 2.93 -4.59
CA TYR A 89 12.10 1.75 -4.82
C TYR A 89 12.51 1.72 -6.30
N ASN A 90 13.77 1.99 -6.58
CA ASN A 90 14.34 2.10 -7.92
C ASN A 90 15.51 1.11 -8.10
N LYS A 91 16.14 1.11 -9.28
CA LYS A 91 17.31 0.25 -9.53
C LYS A 91 18.49 0.49 -8.59
N GLU A 92 18.60 1.68 -8.00
CA GLU A 92 19.67 2.00 -7.06
C GLU A 92 19.39 1.40 -5.68
N SER A 93 18.15 1.50 -5.18
CA SER A 93 17.74 0.87 -3.92
C SER A 93 17.85 -0.65 -4.00
N VAL A 94 17.56 -1.25 -5.17
CA VAL A 94 17.74 -2.69 -5.43
C VAL A 94 19.20 -3.11 -5.24
N LYS A 95 20.14 -2.36 -5.83
CA LYS A 95 21.58 -2.63 -5.69
C LYS A 95 22.03 -2.42 -4.25
N LEU A 96 21.52 -1.37 -3.59
CA LEU A 96 21.85 -1.07 -2.21
C LEU A 96 21.43 -2.23 -1.30
N GLU A 97 20.21 -2.74 -1.45
CA GLU A 97 19.68 -3.90 -0.72
C GLU A 97 20.53 -5.17 -0.95
N GLU A 98 20.99 -5.42 -2.18
CA GLU A 98 21.93 -6.52 -2.48
C GLU A 98 23.27 -6.33 -1.77
N THR A 99 23.84 -5.12 -1.83
CA THR A 99 25.11 -4.83 -1.17
C THR A 99 25.01 -4.94 0.34
N GLU A 100 23.90 -4.53 0.95
CA GLU A 100 23.65 -4.71 2.39
C GLU A 100 23.55 -6.19 2.76
N LYS A 101 22.84 -7.01 1.97
CA LYS A 101 22.77 -8.46 2.17
C LYS A 101 24.13 -9.13 2.05
N ILE A 102 24.94 -8.76 1.07
CA ILE A 102 26.30 -9.28 0.89
C ILE A 102 27.21 -8.84 2.06
N LEU A 103 27.06 -7.60 2.55
CA LEU A 103 27.82 -7.11 3.70
C LEU A 103 27.50 -7.91 4.98
N ILE A 104 26.22 -8.26 5.19
CA ILE A 104 25.78 -9.09 6.32
C ILE A 104 26.25 -10.55 6.13
N ASN A 105 26.17 -11.07 4.90
CA ASN A 105 26.57 -12.43 4.58
C ASN A 105 27.39 -12.49 3.28
N PRO A 106 28.75 -12.47 3.38
CA PRO A 106 29.64 -12.47 2.22
C PRO A 106 29.49 -13.69 1.30
N THR A 107 28.92 -14.81 1.79
CA THR A 107 28.70 -16.02 0.97
C THR A 107 27.61 -15.85 -0.11
N LEU A 108 26.89 -14.72 -0.08
CA LEU A 108 25.88 -14.37 -1.07
C LEU A 108 26.47 -13.64 -2.29
N GLU A 109 27.76 -13.32 -2.28
CA GLU A 109 28.43 -12.69 -3.40
C GLU A 109 28.30 -13.54 -4.68
N GLY A 110 27.83 -12.92 -5.77
CA GLY A 110 27.64 -13.59 -7.06
C GLY A 110 26.34 -14.42 -7.18
N LYS A 111 25.52 -14.52 -6.13
CA LYS A 111 24.20 -15.18 -6.21
C LYS A 111 23.14 -14.27 -6.82
N SER A 112 22.08 -14.88 -7.33
CA SER A 112 20.90 -14.16 -7.81
C SER A 112 20.07 -13.60 -6.64
N ARG A 113 19.20 -12.61 -6.91
CA ARG A 113 18.31 -12.02 -5.89
C ARG A 113 17.42 -13.04 -5.20
N GLU A 114 16.86 -13.95 -5.98
CA GLU A 114 15.98 -15.01 -5.47
C GLU A 114 16.75 -15.94 -4.52
N GLU A 115 17.98 -16.30 -4.85
CA GLU A 115 18.87 -17.10 -3.98
C GLU A 115 19.32 -16.33 -2.72
N MET A 116 19.32 -15.00 -2.76
CA MET A 116 19.55 -14.14 -1.60
C MET A 116 18.28 -13.96 -0.74
N GLY A 117 17.12 -14.49 -1.18
CA GLY A 117 15.83 -14.29 -0.53
C GLY A 117 15.27 -12.87 -0.68
N LEU A 118 15.69 -12.16 -1.72
CA LEU A 118 15.21 -10.83 -2.06
C LEU A 118 14.12 -10.89 -3.14
N GLU A 119 13.16 -9.98 -3.07
CA GLU A 119 12.11 -9.89 -4.09
C GLU A 119 12.69 -9.49 -5.47
N PRO A 120 12.15 -10.04 -6.56
CA PRO A 120 12.56 -9.65 -7.90
C PRO A 120 12.16 -8.20 -8.19
N PHE A 121 13.08 -7.44 -8.78
CA PHE A 121 12.79 -6.09 -9.23
C PHE A 121 12.15 -6.10 -10.63
N VAL A 122 10.90 -5.66 -10.71
CA VAL A 122 10.16 -5.57 -11.99
C VAL A 122 10.20 -4.16 -12.56
N CYS A 123 9.82 -3.17 -11.74
CA CYS A 123 9.78 -1.77 -12.13
C CYS A 123 10.02 -0.85 -10.92
N THR A 124 10.23 0.43 -11.21
CA THR A 124 10.26 1.46 -10.16
C THR A 124 8.87 1.60 -9.56
N GLU A 125 8.78 1.51 -8.23
CA GLU A 125 7.52 1.56 -7.49
C GLU A 125 7.66 2.41 -6.22
N ILE A 126 6.52 2.83 -5.66
CA ILE A 126 6.47 3.50 -4.37
C ILE A 126 6.10 2.47 -3.31
N ARG A 127 7.03 2.24 -2.37
CA ARG A 127 6.82 1.33 -1.24
C ARG A 127 6.51 2.13 0.03
N SER A 128 5.43 1.79 0.72
CA SER A 128 5.04 2.38 2.00
C SER A 128 4.46 1.34 2.96
N SER A 129 4.06 1.80 4.15
CA SER A 129 3.37 1.01 5.15
C SER A 129 2.21 1.81 5.74
N ILE A 130 1.02 1.22 5.73
CA ILE A 130 -0.18 1.78 6.37
C ILE A 130 -0.51 0.86 7.56
N MET A 131 -0.32 1.36 8.78
CA MET A 131 -0.58 0.60 10.01
C MET A 131 0.16 -0.76 10.07
N GLY A 132 1.38 -0.82 9.52
CA GLY A 132 2.17 -2.07 9.47
C GLY A 132 1.87 -2.96 8.25
N ILE A 133 0.89 -2.61 7.41
CA ILE A 133 0.59 -3.34 6.18
C ILE A 133 1.44 -2.74 5.04
N PRO A 134 2.28 -3.53 4.37
CA PRO A 134 3.05 -3.05 3.22
C PRO A 134 2.13 -2.70 2.06
N VAL A 135 2.39 -1.56 1.42
CA VAL A 135 1.65 -1.06 0.25
C VAL A 135 2.65 -0.70 -0.84
N HIS A 136 2.39 -1.18 -2.06
CA HIS A 136 3.20 -0.94 -3.25
C HIS A 136 2.31 -0.32 -4.34
N ILE A 137 2.78 0.76 -4.98
CA ILE A 137 2.07 1.48 -6.06
C ILE A 137 3.01 1.73 -7.23
#